data_AF-A0A2U3RDA9-F1
#
_entry.id   AF-A0A2U3RDA9-F1
#
_cell.length_a   1.000
_cell.length_b   1.000
_cell.length_c   1.000
_cell.angle_alpha   90.00
_cell.angle_beta   90.00
_cell.angle_gamma   90.00
#
_symmetry.space_group_name_H-M   'P 1'
#
loop_
_entity.id
_entity.type
_entity.pdbx_description
1 polymer ?
#
loop_
_entity_poly.entity_id
_entity_poly.type
_entity_poly.pdbx_seq_one_letter_code
_entity_poly.pdbx_strand_id
1 'polypeptide(L)'
;MNYEVVLIDATESPIERPKKKQKFYYSGKKKRHTLKTQIVLDKKTHQVICTDFSNGKKHDFRLFKESKILIHPKVKAITDTGYQGIQKIHNNSKLPKKKSKKNPLTKND
;
A
#
# COMPACT_ATOMS: atom_id res chain seq x y z
N MET A 1 1.82 -21.65 7.20
CA MET A 1 0.74 -20.91 6.49
C MET A 1 1.11 -20.84 5.02
N ASN A 2 0.31 -21.40 4.12
CA ASN A 2 0.56 -21.32 2.67
C ASN A 2 -0.36 -20.24 2.08
N TYR A 3 0.17 -19.04 1.93
CA TYR A 3 -0.51 -17.98 1.18
C TYR A 3 -0.20 -18.15 -0.31
N GLU A 4 -1.21 -18.13 -1.16
CA GLU A 4 -1.01 -18.12 -2.61
C GLU A 4 -0.94 -16.69 -3.14
N VAL A 5 -1.82 -15.84 -2.62
CA VAL A 5 -1.98 -14.46 -3.05
C VAL A 5 -2.23 -13.57 -1.84
N VAL A 6 -1.45 -12.49 -1.73
CA VAL A 6 -1.64 -11.45 -0.71
C VAL A 6 -2.08 -10.13 -1.36
N LEU A 7 -2.97 -9.42 -0.68
CA LEU A 7 -3.36 -8.05 -1.03
C LEU A 7 -2.63 -7.09 -0.11
N ILE A 8 -2.04 -6.03 -0.65
CA ILE A 8 -1.35 -5.00 0.13
C ILE A 8 -1.95 -3.66 -0.23
N ASP A 9 -2.42 -2.95 0.78
CA ASP A 9 -2.96 -1.60 0.64
C ASP A 9 -2.65 -0.76 1.88
N ALA A 10 -2.84 0.55 1.78
CA ALA A 10 -2.72 1.47 2.91
C ALA A 10 -3.94 2.38 3.03
N THR A 11 -4.48 2.48 4.24
CA THR A 11 -5.60 3.36 4.57
C THR A 11 -5.15 4.47 5.51
N GLU A 12 -5.91 5.57 5.54
CA GLU A 12 -5.68 6.69 6.45
C GLU A 12 -6.88 6.88 7.37
N SER A 13 -6.63 6.88 8.68
CA SER A 13 -7.63 7.11 9.72
C SER A 13 -7.41 8.48 10.36
N PRO A 14 -8.46 9.29 10.55
CA PRO A 14 -8.35 10.58 11.23
C PRO A 14 -7.87 10.39 12.67
N ILE A 15 -7.07 11.32 13.14
CA ILE A 15 -6.67 11.43 14.54
C ILE A 15 -6.95 12.84 15.06
N GLU A 16 -6.97 13.00 16.37
CA GLU A 16 -6.96 14.32 16.99
C GLU A 16 -5.73 15.12 16.55
N ARG A 17 -5.89 16.44 16.41
CA ARG A 17 -4.81 17.34 16.01
C ARG A 17 -3.66 17.24 17.04
N PRO A 18 -2.46 16.77 16.66
CA PRO A 18 -1.36 16.64 17.61
C PRO A 18 -0.91 18.02 18.13
N LYS A 19 -0.50 18.13 19.40
CA LYS A 19 0.03 19.40 19.93
C LYS A 19 1.41 19.76 19.35
N LYS A 20 2.26 18.75 19.14
CA LYS A 20 3.61 18.87 18.56
C LYS A 20 3.68 18.14 17.22
N LYS A 21 4.59 18.54 16.35
CA LYS A 21 4.88 17.83 15.08
C LYS A 21 3.64 17.69 14.15
N GLN A 22 2.68 18.61 14.20
CA GLN A 22 1.44 18.59 13.39
C GLN A 22 1.70 18.34 11.89
N LYS A 23 2.70 19.02 11.32
CA LYS A 23 3.09 18.88 9.91
C LYS A 23 3.42 17.45 9.48
N PHE A 24 3.83 16.57 10.41
CA PHE A 24 4.12 15.16 10.10
C PHE A 24 2.83 14.34 9.93
N TYR A 25 1.78 14.67 10.68
CA TYR A 25 0.52 13.94 10.66
C TYR A 25 -0.50 14.52 9.68
N TYR A 26 -0.29 15.75 9.21
CA TYR A 26 -1.19 16.40 8.26
C TYR A 26 -1.13 15.73 6.88
N SER A 27 -2.24 15.11 6.46
CA SER A 27 -2.41 14.53 5.14
C SER A 27 -2.95 15.57 4.16
N GLY A 28 -2.16 15.85 3.11
CA GLY A 28 -2.56 16.77 2.05
C GLY A 28 -3.77 16.27 1.25
N LYS A 29 -3.91 14.95 1.10
CA LYS A 29 -5.02 14.30 0.37
C LYS A 29 -6.32 14.34 1.18
N LYS A 30 -6.26 14.03 2.48
CA LYS A 30 -7.44 14.01 3.36
C LYS A 30 -7.77 15.37 4.00
N LYS A 31 -6.88 16.36 3.84
CA LYS A 31 -6.97 17.72 4.40
C LYS A 31 -7.20 17.73 5.92
N ARG A 32 -6.58 16.78 6.64
CA ARG A 32 -6.69 16.62 8.10
C ARG A 32 -5.50 15.83 8.65
N HIS A 33 -5.36 15.75 9.98
CA HIS A 33 -4.35 14.92 10.62
C HIS A 33 -4.79 13.46 10.61
N THR A 34 -3.94 12.58 10.11
CA THR A 34 -4.23 11.15 9.98
C THR A 34 -3.05 10.30 10.43
N LEU A 35 -3.36 9.06 10.81
CA LEU A 35 -2.42 7.94 10.79
C LEU A 35 -2.64 7.14 9.51
N LYS A 36 -1.57 6.55 9.00
CA LYS A 36 -1.60 5.67 7.85
C LYS A 36 -1.28 4.26 8.29
N THR A 37 -2.15 3.33 7.93
CA THR A 37 -2.04 1.92 8.28
C THR A 37 -1.91 1.13 6.99
N GLN A 38 -0.78 0.45 6.83
CA GLN A 38 -0.61 -0.59 5.83
C GLN A 38 -1.25 -1.87 6.35
N ILE A 39 -1.93 -2.60 5.46
CA ILE A 39 -2.57 -3.87 5.77
C ILE A 39 -2.14 -4.87 4.70
N VAL A 40 -1.69 -6.05 5.13
CA VAL A 40 -1.46 -7.21 4.27
C VAL A 40 -2.53 -8.25 4.59
N LEU A 41 -3.30 -8.62 3.57
CA LEU A 41 -4.43 -9.53 3.68
C LEU A 41 -4.16 -10.79 2.87
N ASP A 42 -4.57 -11.94 3.39
CA ASP A 42 -4.72 -13.13 2.57
C ASP A 42 -5.94 -12.98 1.66
N LYS A 43 -5.76 -13.16 0.35
CA LYS A 43 -6.86 -13.02 -0.61
C LYS A 43 -7.94 -14.08 -0.42
N LYS A 44 -7.57 -15.30 0.01
CA LYS A 44 -8.52 -16.41 0.10
C LYS A 44 -9.43 -16.29 1.32
N THR A 45 -8.85 -16.01 2.49
CA THR A 45 -9.57 -15.99 3.77
C THR A 45 -9.98 -14.59 4.22
N HIS A 46 -9.46 -13.54 3.57
CA HIS A 46 -9.57 -12.14 4.00
C HIS A 46 -8.99 -11.88 5.40
N GLN A 47 -8.19 -12.80 5.94
CA GLN A 47 -7.52 -12.60 7.21
C GLN A 47 -6.41 -11.56 7.07
N VAL A 48 -6.31 -10.67 8.06
CA VAL A 48 -5.18 -9.77 8.21
C VAL A 48 -3.98 -10.59 8.63
N ILE A 49 -2.95 -10.62 7.77
CA ILE A 49 -1.68 -11.30 8.03
C ILE A 49 -0.81 -10.41 8.90
N CYS A 50 -0.65 -9.15 8.52
CA CYS A 50 0.11 -8.17 9.28
C CYS A 50 -0.31 -6.73 8.93
N THR A 51 0.05 -5.82 9.82
CA THR A 51 -0.14 -4.37 9.67
C THR A 51 1.14 -3.63 9.99
N ASP A 52 1.29 -2.44 9.43
CA ASP A 52 2.33 -1.50 9.83
C ASP A 52 1.77 -0.07 9.81
N PHE A 53 2.38 0.84 10.57
CA PHE A 53 1.82 2.15 10.85
C PHE A 53 2.80 3.27 10.54
N SER A 54 2.26 4.41 10.13
CA SER A 54 3.02 5.65 10.01
C SER A 54 2.14 6.88 10.16
N ASN A 55 2.77 8.05 10.11
CA ASN A 55 2.04 9.31 10.01
C ASN A 55 1.34 9.44 8.64
N GLY A 56 0.20 10.13 8.63
CA GLY A 56 -0.67 10.27 7.47
C GLY A 56 -0.04 10.87 6.21
N LYS A 57 1.04 11.65 6.37
CA LYS A 57 1.75 12.29 5.26
C LYS A 57 2.57 11.31 4.42
N LYS A 58 2.99 10.17 4.99
CA LYS A 58 3.89 9.23 4.32
C LYS A 58 3.21 8.59 3.10
N HIS A 59 3.93 8.40 2.01
CA HIS A 59 3.41 7.69 0.83
C HIS A 59 3.33 6.18 1.06
N ASP A 60 2.33 5.52 0.51
CA ASP A 60 2.03 4.09 0.73
C ASP A 60 3.24 3.19 0.40
N PHE A 61 3.85 3.38 -0.77
CA PHE A 61 5.03 2.59 -1.16
C PHE A 61 6.29 2.88 -0.30
N ARG A 62 6.36 4.06 0.33
CA ARG A 62 7.45 4.35 1.27
C ARG A 62 7.22 3.60 2.59
N LEU A 63 5.99 3.60 3.09
CA LEU A 63 5.60 2.79 4.24
C LEU A 63 5.92 1.32 4.00
N PHE A 64 5.57 0.78 2.83
CA PHE A 64 5.89 -0.59 2.46
C PHE A 64 7.39 -0.92 2.54
N LYS A 65 8.25 -0.07 1.96
CA LYS A 65 9.71 -0.27 2.04
C LYS A 65 10.23 -0.22 3.47
N GLU A 66 9.72 0.69 4.28
CA GLU A 66 10.13 0.87 5.68
C GLU A 66 9.59 -0.25 6.59
N SER A 67 8.46 -0.87 6.23
CA SER A 67 7.86 -2.00 6.96
C SER A 67 8.71 -3.27 6.92
N LYS A 68 9.64 -3.37 5.96
CA LYS A 68 10.56 -4.51 5.77
C LYS A 68 9.86 -5.87 5.71
N ILE A 69 8.60 -5.91 5.27
CA ILE A 69 7.86 -7.15 5.13
C ILE A 69 8.53 -8.01 4.07
N LEU A 70 8.78 -9.27 4.43
CA LEU A 70 9.34 -10.27 3.54
C LEU A 70 8.21 -11.14 2.99
N ILE A 71 7.92 -10.98 1.70
CA ILE A 71 6.95 -11.80 0.98
C ILE A 71 7.71 -12.93 0.31
N HIS A 72 7.28 -14.17 0.56
CA HIS A 72 7.94 -15.32 -0.05
C HIS A 72 7.82 -15.24 -1.59
N PRO A 73 8.90 -15.47 -2.36
CA PRO A 73 8.93 -15.24 -3.82
C PRO A 73 7.80 -15.91 -4.62
N LYS A 74 7.32 -17.08 -4.16
CA LYS A 74 6.22 -17.83 -4.78
C LYS A 74 4.83 -17.23 -4.52
N VAL A 75 4.67 -16.40 -3.49
CA VAL A 75 3.41 -15.76 -3.13
C VAL A 75 3.18 -14.58 -4.07
N LYS A 76 2.00 -14.48 -4.69
CA LYS A 76 1.68 -13.36 -5.55
C LYS A 76 1.24 -12.16 -4.72
N ALA A 77 1.90 -11.02 -4.87
CA ALA A 77 1.44 -9.77 -4.27
C ALA A 77 0.55 -9.00 -5.26
N ILE A 78 -0.63 -8.56 -4.81
CA ILE A 78 -1.49 -7.66 -5.60
C ILE A 78 -1.57 -6.33 -4.86
N THR A 79 -1.24 -5.26 -5.58
CA THR A 79 -1.22 -3.89 -5.05
C THR A 79 -1.85 -2.93 -6.06
N ASP A 80 -2.20 -1.72 -5.63
CA ASP A 80 -2.66 -0.67 -6.54
C ASP A 80 -1.48 0.03 -7.26
N THR A 81 -1.80 1.06 -8.06
CA THR A 81 -0.78 1.83 -8.80
C THR A 81 0.10 2.74 -7.92
N GLY A 82 -0.27 2.95 -6.65
CA GLY A 82 0.56 3.65 -5.66
C GLY A 82 1.84 2.88 -5.33
N TYR A 83 1.92 1.59 -5.64
CA TYR A 83 3.09 0.74 -5.40
C TYR A 83 3.99 0.61 -6.65
N GLN A 84 3.93 1.58 -7.57
CA GLN A 84 4.73 1.55 -8.80
C GLN A 84 6.22 1.31 -8.51
N GLY A 85 6.77 0.21 -9.05
CA GLY A 85 8.15 -0.23 -8.82
C GLY A 85 8.31 -1.37 -7.82
N ILE A 86 7.24 -1.86 -7.19
CA ILE A 86 7.27 -3.01 -6.25
C ILE A 86 7.88 -4.28 -6.85
N GLN A 87 7.77 -4.48 -8.18
CA GLN A 87 8.37 -5.62 -8.89
C GLN A 87 9.90 -5.71 -8.72
N LYS A 88 10.58 -4.59 -8.43
CA LYS A 88 12.01 -4.58 -8.12
C LYS A 88 12.34 -5.15 -6.74
N ILE A 89 11.37 -5.14 -5.84
CA ILE A 89 11.49 -5.67 -4.46
C ILE A 89 10.94 -7.10 -4.41
N HIS A 90 9.81 -7.35 -5.07
CA HIS A 90 9.16 -8.65 -5.15
C HIS A 90 8.67 -8.90 -6.58
N ASN A 91 9.38 -9.74 -7.33
CA ASN A 91 9.12 -9.93 -8.76
C ASN A 91 7.71 -10.49 -9.05
N ASN A 92 7.18 -11.35 -8.17
CA ASN A 92 5.84 -11.92 -8.29
C ASN A 92 4.75 -10.94 -7.79
N SER A 93 4.77 -9.71 -8.30
CA SER A 93 3.80 -8.66 -7.98
C SER A 93 2.97 -8.28 -9.20
N LYS A 94 1.66 -8.11 -9.01
CA LYS A 94 0.71 -7.63 -10.01
C LYS A 94 0.16 -6.26 -9.61
N LEU A 95 0.27 -5.29 -10.52
CA LEU A 95 -0.37 -3.99 -10.43
C LEU A 95 -1.41 -3.83 -11.56
N PRO A 96 -2.43 -2.96 -11.40
CA PRO A 96 -3.31 -2.57 -12.48
C PRO A 96 -2.53 -1.94 -13.64
N LYS A 97 -2.99 -2.17 -14.87
CA LYS A 97 -2.44 -1.50 -16.05
C LYS A 97 -2.76 -0.01 -15.96
N LYS A 98 -1.72 0.83 -15.93
CA LYS A 98 -1.87 2.28 -15.90
C LYS A 98 -1.97 2.83 -17.32
N LYS A 99 -3.02 3.61 -17.60
CA LYS A 99 -3.12 4.38 -18.85
C LYS A 99 -2.03 5.44 -18.91
N SER A 100 -1.45 5.65 -20.09
CA SER A 100 -0.56 6.78 -20.37
C SER A 100 -1.07 7.54 -21.60
N LYS A 101 -0.59 8.78 -21.80
CA LYS A 101 -0.97 9.58 -22.98
C LYS A 101 -0.68 8.86 -24.30
N LYS A 102 0.37 8.04 -24.34
CA LYS A 102 0.79 7.28 -25.53
C LYS A 102 0.24 5.85 -25.55
N ASN A 103 -0.15 5.31 -24.39
CA ASN A 103 -0.67 3.94 -24.23
C ASN A 103 -2.04 4.00 -23.53
N PRO A 104 -3.13 4.28 -24.26
CA PRO A 104 -4.49 4.24 -23.73
C PRO A 104 -4.89 2.82 -23.32
N LEU A 105 -5.91 2.72 -22.46
CA LEU A 105 -6.52 1.43 -22.12
C LEU A 105 -7.43 0.98 -23.26
N THR A 106 -7.35 -0.30 -23.60
CA THR A 106 -8.28 -0.95 -24.52
C THR A 106 -9.42 -1.60 -23.72
N LYS A 107 -10.52 -1.98 -24.39
CA LYS A 107 -11.64 -2.67 -23.71
C LYS A 107 -11.27 -4.03 -23.12
N ASN A 108 -10.14 -4.61 -23.54
CA ASN A 108 -9.67 -5.94 -23.12
C ASN A 108 -8.64 -5.87 -21.97
N ASP A 109 -8.31 -4.67 -21.48
CA ASP A 109 -7.39 -4.42 -20.37
C ASP A 109 -8.12 -4.27 -19.02
#